data_AF-A0A1X7UWV5-F1
#
_entry.id   AF-A0A1X7UWV5-F1
#
_cell.length_a   1.000
_cell.length_b   1.000
_cell.length_c   1.000
_cell.angle_alpha   90.00
_cell.angle_beta   90.00
_cell.angle_gamma   90.00
#
_symmetry.space_group_name_H-M   'P 1'
#
loop_
_entity.id
_entity.type
_entity.pdbx_description
1 polymer ?
#
loop_
_entity_poly.entity_id
_entity_poly.type
_entity_poly.pdbx_seq_one_letter_code
_entity_poly.pdbx_strand_id
1 'polypeptide(L)'
;MEVYHLPTGAWDQKPTTGTPPTGTFGYSTVAMGKDIYYFGGRDDGGYENSLHCFNVDSLKWRELSPSSSDHGPMKKGYCGMVSPHFDDKNYLVVIGGSRGSSSINPPKQPDAQYSADGRCNEIHYYRISSDQWISPVVTGDRPPPISSFTLTPVTNNTADILEVPNPGGSVQWPKERWGHSSVLITTSSGPHLLVVGGYDVYDVWLLDINKRKWKELIMRFIGVRKFIG
;
A
#
# COMPACT_ATOMS: atom_id res chain seq x y z
N MET A 1 8.86 0.83 -18.43
CA MET A 1 9.18 1.07 -17.01
C MET A 1 10.13 2.24 -16.95
N GLU A 2 9.80 3.27 -16.18
CA GLU A 2 10.71 4.39 -15.94
C GLU A 2 11.63 4.04 -14.77
N VAL A 3 12.94 4.22 -14.96
CA VAL A 3 13.97 3.96 -13.94
C VAL A 3 14.73 5.25 -13.67
N TYR A 4 14.76 5.67 -12.41
CA TYR A 4 15.51 6.84 -11.99
C TYR A 4 16.83 6.44 -11.33
N HIS A 5 17.94 6.90 -11.88
CA HIS A 5 19.28 6.62 -11.39
C HIS A 5 19.70 7.70 -10.39
N LEU A 6 19.56 7.41 -9.08
CA LEU A 6 19.88 8.37 -8.00
C LEU A 6 21.26 9.05 -8.12
N PRO A 7 22.37 8.33 -8.44
CA PRO A 7 23.69 8.97 -8.47
C PRO A 7 23.87 9.96 -9.62
N THR A 8 23.20 9.72 -10.75
CA THR A 8 23.36 10.52 -11.98
C THR A 8 22.21 11.49 -12.22
N GLY A 9 21.07 11.27 -11.55
CA GLY A 9 19.83 11.98 -11.81
C GLY A 9 19.20 11.67 -13.17
N ALA A 10 19.66 10.62 -13.85
CA ALA A 10 19.17 10.24 -15.18
C ALA A 10 17.87 9.43 -15.09
N TRP A 11 17.00 9.63 -16.08
CA TRP A 11 15.81 8.82 -16.31
C TRP A 11 16.05 7.89 -17.50
N ASP A 12 15.75 6.61 -17.31
CA ASP A 12 15.82 5.59 -18.34
C ASP A 12 14.46 4.93 -18.53
N GLN A 13 13.95 4.94 -19.76
CA GLN A 13 12.79 4.14 -20.13
C GLN A 13 13.24 2.76 -20.60
N LYS A 14 12.82 1.71 -19.89
CA LYS A 14 13.17 0.33 -20.24
C LYS A 14 11.93 -0.46 -20.66
N PRO A 15 12.02 -1.25 -21.75
CA PRO A 15 10.94 -2.16 -22.14
C PRO A 15 10.77 -3.24 -21.07
N THR A 16 9.53 -3.69 -20.89
CA THR A 16 9.19 -4.79 -19.98
C THR A 16 8.54 -5.93 -20.73
N THR A 17 8.67 -7.15 -20.22
CA THR A 17 8.07 -8.35 -20.81
C THR A 17 7.14 -9.06 -19.82
N GLY A 18 6.33 -10.01 -20.29
CA GLY A 18 5.40 -10.78 -19.45
C GLY A 18 4.00 -10.16 -19.37
N THR A 19 3.29 -10.43 -18.28
CA THR A 19 1.87 -10.06 -18.10
C THR A 19 1.72 -8.95 -17.05
N PRO A 20 1.71 -7.66 -17.45
CA PRO A 20 1.48 -6.54 -16.53
C PRO A 20 0.03 -6.51 -16.03
N PRO A 21 -0.25 -5.83 -14.91
CA PRO A 21 -1.61 -5.64 -14.41
C PRO A 21 -2.43 -4.72 -15.33
N THR A 22 -3.76 -4.87 -15.34
CA THR A 22 -4.68 -4.18 -16.27
C THR A 22 -5.21 -2.84 -15.76
N GLY A 23 -5.27 -2.64 -14.44
CA GLY A 23 -5.66 -1.37 -13.82
C GLY A 23 -4.82 -0.16 -14.28
N THR A 24 -5.41 1.03 -14.26
CA THR A 24 -4.73 2.28 -14.60
C THR A 24 -4.29 3.05 -13.36
N PHE A 25 -4.96 2.87 -12.21
CA PHE A 25 -4.61 3.54 -10.95
C PHE A 25 -5.10 2.78 -9.71
N GLY A 26 -4.71 3.26 -8.52
CA GLY A 26 -5.23 2.76 -7.23
C GLY A 26 -4.68 1.40 -6.79
N TYR A 27 -3.60 0.94 -7.40
CA TYR A 27 -2.87 -0.25 -6.97
C TYR A 27 -2.33 -0.11 -5.56
N SER A 28 -2.33 -1.22 -4.84
CA SER A 28 -1.56 -1.35 -3.60
C SER A 28 -0.25 -2.04 -3.96
N THR A 29 0.89 -1.50 -3.51
CA THR A 29 2.21 -2.01 -3.89
C THR A 29 3.11 -2.26 -2.69
N VAL A 30 3.98 -3.26 -2.79
CA VAL A 30 5.05 -3.52 -1.80
C VAL A 30 6.26 -4.09 -2.50
N ALA A 31 7.45 -3.66 -2.08
CA ALA A 31 8.71 -4.20 -2.57
C ALA A 31 9.28 -5.23 -1.58
N MET A 32 9.79 -6.34 -2.12
CA MET A 32 10.51 -7.37 -1.36
C MET A 32 11.75 -7.78 -2.16
N GLY A 33 12.92 -7.32 -1.73
CA GLY A 33 14.16 -7.52 -2.48
C GLY A 33 14.09 -6.90 -3.87
N LYS A 34 14.13 -7.75 -4.90
CA LYS A 34 14.09 -7.35 -6.32
C LYS A 34 12.71 -7.44 -6.95
N ASP A 35 11.73 -7.91 -6.19
CA ASP A 35 10.36 -8.12 -6.64
C ASP A 35 9.46 -7.02 -6.08
N ILE A 36 8.64 -6.42 -6.94
CA ILE A 36 7.61 -5.45 -6.59
C ILE A 36 6.26 -6.10 -6.87
N TYR A 37 5.41 -6.17 -5.86
CA TYR A 37 4.08 -6.76 -5.95
C TYR A 37 3.02 -5.67 -6.12
N TYR A 38 2.02 -5.96 -6.96
CA TYR A 38 0.92 -5.06 -7.31
C TYR A 38 -0.40 -5.80 -7.11
N PHE A 39 -1.24 -5.29 -6.23
CA PHE A 39 -2.57 -5.85 -5.97
C PHE A 39 -3.68 -4.87 -6.35
N GLY A 40 -4.71 -5.41 -7.01
CA GLY A 40 -5.99 -4.75 -7.24
C GLY A 40 -5.89 -3.59 -8.22
N GLY A 41 -6.48 -2.45 -7.87
CA GLY A 41 -6.51 -1.26 -8.71
C GLY A 41 -7.81 -1.13 -9.51
N ARG A 42 -7.86 -0.11 -10.37
CA ARG A 42 -9.03 0.23 -11.18
C ARG A 42 -8.62 0.68 -12.57
N ASP A 43 -9.37 0.24 -13.57
CA ASP A 43 -9.40 0.78 -14.92
C ASP A 43 -10.81 1.25 -15.30
N ASP A 44 -11.03 1.49 -16.60
CA ASP A 44 -12.33 1.87 -17.17
C ASP A 44 -13.38 0.74 -17.07
N GLY A 45 -12.93 -0.52 -17.04
CA GLY A 45 -13.76 -1.71 -16.86
C GLY A 45 -14.18 -1.96 -15.41
N GLY A 46 -13.46 -1.37 -14.45
CA GLY A 46 -13.82 -1.36 -13.04
C GLY A 46 -12.65 -1.70 -12.13
N TYR A 47 -12.98 -2.12 -10.91
CA TYR A 47 -11.97 -2.56 -9.95
C TYR A 47 -11.55 -4.00 -10.21
N GLU A 48 -10.28 -4.29 -9.94
CA GLU A 48 -9.68 -5.60 -10.09
C GLU A 48 -9.19 -6.15 -8.75
N ASN A 49 -8.91 -7.46 -8.68
CA ASN A 49 -8.26 -8.13 -7.55
C ASN A 49 -7.10 -9.04 -8.01
N SER A 50 -6.55 -8.79 -9.20
CA SER A 50 -5.37 -9.52 -9.64
C SER A 50 -4.16 -9.15 -8.79
N LEU A 51 -3.22 -10.10 -8.71
CA LEU A 51 -1.91 -9.92 -8.08
C LEU A 51 -0.83 -10.18 -9.11
N HIS A 52 0.03 -9.18 -9.29
CA HIS A 52 1.16 -9.26 -10.21
C HIS A 52 2.47 -9.00 -9.46
N CYS A 53 3.56 -9.51 -10.02
CA CYS A 53 4.92 -9.31 -9.54
C CYS A 53 5.78 -8.81 -10.68
N PHE A 54 6.55 -7.75 -10.43
CA PHE A 54 7.55 -7.22 -11.34
C PHE A 54 8.94 -7.42 -10.76
N ASN A 55 9.82 -8.09 -11.49
CA ASN A 55 11.21 -8.25 -11.10
C ASN A 55 12.07 -7.16 -11.74
N VAL A 56 12.75 -6.35 -10.92
CA VAL A 56 13.48 -5.15 -11.40
C VAL A 56 14.78 -5.45 -12.14
N ASP A 57 15.38 -6.63 -11.92
CA ASP A 57 16.59 -7.05 -12.63
C ASP A 57 16.27 -7.53 -14.04
N SER A 58 15.29 -8.42 -14.17
CA SER A 58 14.89 -9.02 -15.44
C SER A 58 13.87 -8.18 -16.22
N LEU A 59 13.29 -7.16 -15.58
CA LEU A 59 12.22 -6.32 -16.13
C LEU A 59 11.02 -7.13 -16.64
N LYS A 60 10.73 -8.24 -15.95
CA LYS A 60 9.69 -9.19 -16.31
C LYS A 60 8.53 -9.15 -15.31
N TRP A 61 7.32 -9.08 -15.86
CA TRP A 61 6.07 -9.22 -15.14
C TRP A 61 5.63 -10.68 -15.06
N ARG A 62 5.08 -11.06 -13.92
CA ARG A 62 4.39 -12.34 -13.69
C ARG A 62 3.01 -12.05 -13.10
N GLU A 63 1.98 -12.65 -13.67
CA GLU A 63 0.68 -12.75 -13.00
C GLU A 63 0.76 -13.90 -12.00
N LEU A 64 0.48 -13.59 -10.73
CA LEU A 64 0.53 -14.54 -9.61
C LEU A 64 -0.87 -15.04 -9.25
N SER A 65 -1.86 -14.16 -9.39
CA SER A 65 -3.27 -14.50 -9.23
C SER A 65 -4.07 -13.68 -10.24
N PRO A 66 -4.82 -14.33 -11.16
CA PRO A 66 -5.72 -13.60 -12.04
C PRO A 66 -6.85 -12.98 -11.24
N SER A 67 -7.48 -11.97 -11.82
CA SER A 67 -8.69 -11.37 -11.25
C SER A 67 -9.85 -12.38 -11.30
N SER A 68 -10.56 -12.57 -10.17
CA SER A 68 -11.67 -13.52 -10.10
C SER A 68 -12.75 -13.11 -9.09
N SER A 69 -14.00 -13.52 -9.35
CA SER A 69 -15.10 -13.43 -8.39
C SER A 69 -15.06 -14.53 -7.33
N ASP A 70 -14.41 -15.65 -7.62
CA ASP A 70 -14.71 -16.91 -6.93
C ASP A 70 -13.81 -17.16 -5.73
N HIS A 71 -12.54 -16.72 -5.80
CA HIS A 71 -11.55 -16.99 -4.76
C HIS A 71 -10.73 -15.75 -4.41
N GLY A 72 -10.40 -15.63 -3.13
CA GLY A 72 -9.55 -14.56 -2.60
C GLY A 72 -10.31 -13.24 -2.34
N PRO A 73 -9.56 -12.12 -2.26
CA PRO A 73 -10.12 -10.84 -1.85
C PRO A 73 -11.19 -10.32 -2.83
N MET A 74 -12.06 -9.40 -2.41
CA MET A 74 -12.92 -8.69 -3.35
C MET A 74 -12.10 -7.83 -4.33
N LYS A 75 -12.68 -7.51 -5.50
CA LYS A 75 -12.20 -6.48 -6.45
C LYS A 75 -12.17 -5.11 -5.76
N LYS A 76 -11.01 -4.48 -5.66
CA LYS A 76 -10.82 -3.21 -4.93
C LYS A 76 -9.48 -2.53 -5.26
N GLY A 77 -9.39 -1.24 -4.95
CA GLY A 77 -8.16 -0.47 -4.98
C GLY A 77 -7.92 0.23 -3.64
N TYR A 78 -6.79 0.93 -3.53
CA TYR A 78 -6.45 1.77 -2.38
C TYR A 78 -6.40 1.01 -1.05
N CYS A 79 -5.86 -0.20 -1.06
CA CYS A 79 -5.70 -1.03 0.13
C CYS A 79 -4.39 -0.67 0.85
N GLY A 80 -4.30 -1.04 2.12
CA GLY A 80 -3.01 -1.19 2.77
C GLY A 80 -2.38 -2.52 2.34
N MET A 81 -1.10 -2.52 1.98
CA MET A 81 -0.37 -3.75 1.68
C MET A 81 1.00 -3.77 2.35
N VAL A 82 1.34 -4.90 2.98
CA VAL A 82 2.63 -5.13 3.64
C VAL A 82 3.14 -6.54 3.36
N SER A 83 4.43 -6.76 3.60
CA SER A 83 5.14 -8.02 3.29
C SER A 83 5.80 -8.66 4.52
N PRO A 84 5.02 -9.22 5.47
CA PRO A 84 5.58 -9.84 6.67
C PRO A 84 6.24 -11.21 6.36
N HIS A 85 7.17 -11.59 7.22
CA HIS A 85 7.84 -12.89 7.19
C HIS A 85 7.63 -13.60 8.52
N PHE A 86 6.88 -14.69 8.51
CA PHE A 86 6.63 -15.51 9.69
C PHE A 86 6.50 -16.99 9.29
N ASP A 87 6.73 -17.89 10.24
CA ASP A 87 6.76 -19.34 10.00
C ASP A 87 7.64 -19.74 8.79
N ASP A 88 8.81 -19.11 8.69
CA ASP A 88 9.80 -19.29 7.62
C ASP A 88 9.23 -19.08 6.19
N LYS A 89 8.20 -18.24 6.07
CA LYS A 89 7.50 -17.96 4.82
C LYS A 89 7.28 -16.47 4.64
N ASN A 90 7.35 -16.05 3.38
CA ASN A 90 7.00 -14.70 2.97
C ASN A 90 5.52 -14.62 2.60
N TYR A 91 4.85 -13.61 3.14
CA TYR A 91 3.46 -13.32 2.85
C TYR A 91 3.31 -11.90 2.33
N LEU A 92 2.24 -11.67 1.57
CA LEU A 92 1.68 -10.34 1.37
C LEU A 92 0.40 -10.26 2.18
N VAL A 93 0.18 -9.16 2.89
CA VAL A 93 -1.06 -8.92 3.62
C VAL A 93 -1.74 -7.72 3.00
N VAL A 94 -2.98 -7.91 2.56
CA VAL A 94 -3.82 -6.87 1.99
C VAL A 94 -4.96 -6.59 2.97
N ILE A 95 -5.10 -5.34 3.39
CA ILE A 95 -6.10 -4.89 4.35
C ILE A 95 -6.93 -3.75 3.77
N GLY A 96 -8.24 -3.84 3.95
CA GLY A 96 -9.21 -2.82 3.54
C GLY A 96 -9.18 -2.55 2.04
N GLY A 97 -9.45 -1.32 1.66
CA GLY A 97 -9.59 -0.85 0.28
C GLY A 97 -11.02 -0.44 -0.06
N SER A 98 -11.21 0.04 -1.28
CA SER A 98 -12.51 0.50 -1.78
C SER A 98 -12.79 0.01 -3.19
N ARG A 99 -14.06 -0.28 -3.47
CA ARG A 99 -14.60 -0.58 -4.80
C ARG A 99 -15.50 0.54 -5.34
N GLY A 100 -15.51 1.70 -4.67
CA GLY A 100 -16.45 2.78 -4.96
C GLY A 100 -17.91 2.38 -4.69
N SER A 101 -18.81 3.35 -4.87
CA SER A 101 -20.25 3.17 -4.61
C SER A 101 -20.93 2.41 -5.76
N SER A 102 -20.76 1.09 -5.84
CA SER A 102 -21.69 0.22 -6.58
C SER A 102 -21.61 -1.25 -6.15
N SER A 103 -22.79 -1.80 -5.83
CA SER A 103 -23.12 -3.17 -5.38
C SER A 103 -22.71 -3.55 -3.95
N ILE A 104 -23.69 -3.59 -3.05
CA ILE A 104 -23.60 -4.20 -1.71
C ILE A 104 -23.65 -5.72 -1.91
N ASN A 105 -22.56 -6.30 -2.41
CA ASN A 105 -22.39 -7.74 -2.33
C ASN A 105 -22.08 -8.11 -0.87
N PRO A 106 -22.56 -9.27 -0.38
CA PRO A 106 -22.16 -9.72 0.94
C PRO A 106 -20.63 -9.83 1.03
N PRO A 107 -20.06 -9.56 2.21
CA PRO A 107 -18.62 -9.71 2.43
C PRO A 107 -18.12 -11.09 2.01
N LYS A 108 -17.02 -11.16 1.24
CA LYS A 108 -16.44 -12.46 0.83
C LYS A 108 -15.76 -13.14 2.01
N GLN A 109 -15.12 -12.35 2.87
CA GLN A 109 -14.54 -12.84 4.11
C GLN A 109 -15.60 -12.84 5.23
N PRO A 110 -15.72 -13.94 6.00
CA PRO A 110 -16.56 -13.97 7.20
C PRO A 110 -16.28 -12.79 8.16
N ASP A 111 -17.36 -12.25 8.70
CA ASP A 111 -17.40 -11.13 9.66
C ASP A 111 -16.87 -9.79 9.15
N ALA A 112 -16.40 -9.72 7.89
CA ALA A 112 -16.00 -8.46 7.30
C ALA A 112 -17.24 -7.56 7.10
N GLN A 113 -17.00 -6.26 7.03
CA GLN A 113 -18.03 -5.23 6.89
C GLN A 113 -17.70 -4.38 5.68
N TYR A 114 -18.73 -4.09 4.89
CA TYR A 114 -18.64 -3.14 3.79
C TYR A 114 -19.47 -1.91 4.15
N SER A 115 -18.88 -0.73 4.01
CA SER A 115 -19.58 0.53 4.22
C SER A 115 -20.40 0.91 2.99
N ALA A 116 -21.36 1.82 3.19
CA ALA A 116 -22.23 2.30 2.10
C ALA A 116 -21.46 3.00 0.97
N ASP A 117 -20.31 3.60 1.28
CA ASP A 117 -19.42 4.24 0.30
C ASP A 117 -18.44 3.25 -0.38
N GLY A 118 -18.60 1.95 -0.12
CA GLY A 118 -17.89 0.89 -0.82
C GLY A 118 -16.48 0.61 -0.29
N ARG A 119 -16.16 1.04 0.94
CA ARG A 119 -14.94 0.58 1.65
C ARG A 119 -15.19 -0.79 2.29
N CYS A 120 -14.13 -1.54 2.49
CA CYS A 120 -14.17 -2.79 3.25
C CYS A 120 -13.09 -2.83 4.32
N ASN A 121 -13.19 -3.80 5.22
CA ASN A 121 -12.16 -4.15 6.19
C ASN A 121 -11.72 -5.62 6.01
N GLU A 122 -11.79 -6.14 4.78
CA GLU A 122 -11.23 -7.45 4.47
C GLU A 122 -9.74 -7.51 4.80
N ILE A 123 -9.29 -8.65 5.32
CA ILE A 123 -7.88 -8.96 5.59
C ILE A 123 -7.58 -10.26 4.88
N HIS A 124 -6.64 -10.24 3.94
CA HIS A 124 -6.22 -11.44 3.20
C HIS A 124 -4.71 -11.58 3.20
N TYR A 125 -4.23 -12.81 3.31
CA TYR A 125 -2.83 -13.16 3.12
C TYR A 125 -2.64 -13.79 1.76
N TYR A 126 -1.53 -13.47 1.09
CA TYR A 126 -1.03 -14.22 -0.05
C TYR A 126 0.26 -14.90 0.34
N ARG A 127 0.30 -16.24 0.33
CA ARG A 127 1.52 -17.00 0.58
C ARG A 127 2.31 -17.11 -0.73
N ILE A 128 3.44 -16.42 -0.80
CA ILE A 128 4.26 -16.35 -2.03
C ILE A 128 4.81 -17.72 -2.42
N SER A 129 5.21 -18.55 -1.45
CA SER A 129 5.82 -19.84 -1.73
C SER A 129 4.89 -20.87 -2.37
N SER A 130 3.56 -20.66 -2.31
CA SER A 130 2.56 -21.59 -2.81
C SER A 130 1.52 -20.93 -3.71
N ASP A 131 1.76 -19.67 -4.10
CA ASP A 131 0.87 -18.86 -4.92
C ASP A 131 -0.60 -18.91 -4.50
N GLN A 132 -0.87 -18.78 -3.20
CA GLN A 132 -2.21 -19.03 -2.63
C GLN A 132 -2.72 -17.88 -1.76
N TRP A 133 -3.96 -17.46 -2.03
CA TRP A 133 -4.73 -16.60 -1.13
C TRP A 133 -5.26 -17.39 0.07
N ILE A 134 -5.12 -16.80 1.25
CA ILE A 134 -5.63 -17.31 2.51
C ILE A 134 -6.55 -16.24 3.09
N SER A 135 -7.80 -16.62 3.33
CA SER A 135 -8.77 -15.80 4.06
C SER A 135 -8.76 -16.26 5.53
N PRO A 136 -8.11 -15.52 6.44
CA PRO A 136 -7.98 -15.91 7.83
C PRO A 136 -9.32 -15.74 8.57
N VAL A 137 -9.48 -16.51 9.64
CA VAL A 137 -10.43 -16.16 10.71
C VAL A 137 -9.81 -15.03 11.51
N VAL A 138 -10.46 -13.87 11.51
CA VAL A 138 -10.00 -12.70 12.28
C VAL A 138 -10.59 -12.78 13.68
N THR A 139 -9.75 -12.74 14.70
CA THR A 139 -10.16 -12.73 16.11
C THR A 139 -9.83 -11.37 16.73
N GLY A 140 -10.67 -10.88 17.65
CA GLY A 140 -10.56 -9.53 18.22
C GLY A 140 -11.19 -8.44 17.34
N ASP A 141 -10.86 -7.18 17.65
CA ASP A 141 -11.42 -6.01 16.96
C ASP A 141 -10.81 -5.86 15.56
N ARG A 142 -11.68 -5.87 14.54
CA ARG A 142 -11.30 -5.55 13.16
C ARG A 142 -11.35 -4.02 12.97
N PRO A 143 -10.44 -3.41 12.19
CA PRO A 143 -10.60 -2.01 11.82
C PRO A 143 -11.96 -1.75 11.15
N PRO A 144 -12.54 -0.55 11.27
CA PRO A 144 -13.69 -0.18 10.47
C PRO A 144 -13.35 -0.23 8.97
N PRO A 145 -14.35 -0.30 8.08
CA PRO A 145 -14.11 -0.22 6.63
C PRO A 145 -13.24 1.00 6.26
N ILE A 146 -12.07 0.75 5.66
CA ILE A 146 -11.00 1.75 5.50
C ILE A 146 -10.31 1.61 4.14
N SER A 147 -9.91 2.74 3.55
CA SER A 147 -9.17 2.79 2.29
C SER A 147 -8.20 3.97 2.29
N SER A 148 -7.24 3.99 1.35
CA SER A 148 -6.31 5.11 1.18
C SER A 148 -5.49 5.42 2.45
N PHE A 149 -5.15 4.37 3.20
CA PHE A 149 -4.41 4.45 4.45
C PHE A 149 -3.02 3.82 4.29
N THR A 150 -2.15 4.13 5.25
CA THR A 150 -0.81 3.56 5.34
C THR A 150 -0.81 2.34 6.26
N LEU A 151 -0.24 1.24 5.80
CA LEU A 151 0.01 0.05 6.61
C LEU A 151 1.51 -0.21 6.68
N THR A 152 2.04 -0.39 7.89
CA THR A 152 3.48 -0.61 8.11
C THR A 152 3.70 -1.82 9.02
N PRO A 153 4.62 -2.73 8.68
CA PRO A 153 5.01 -3.79 9.60
C PRO A 153 5.76 -3.18 10.78
N VAL A 154 5.39 -3.56 12.00
CA VAL A 154 6.08 -3.17 13.24
C VAL A 154 7.10 -4.23 13.65
N THR A 155 6.78 -5.50 13.38
CA THR A 155 7.71 -6.63 13.50
C THR A 155 7.50 -7.61 12.34
N ASN A 156 8.23 -8.72 12.33
CA ASN A 156 8.13 -9.78 11.34
C ASN A 156 6.73 -10.43 11.26
N ASN A 157 5.95 -10.39 12.34
CA ASN A 157 4.62 -11.02 12.43
C ASN A 157 3.49 -10.06 12.89
N THR A 158 3.79 -8.79 13.16
CA THR A 158 2.78 -7.78 13.52
C THR A 158 2.82 -6.59 12.55
N ALA A 159 1.65 -6.21 12.06
CA ALA A 159 1.44 -4.96 11.34
C ALA A 159 0.42 -4.14 12.12
N ASP A 160 0.83 -2.95 12.57
CA ASP A 160 -0.08 -2.04 13.25
C ASP A 160 -0.71 -1.12 12.21
N ILE A 161 -2.04 -1.05 12.21
CA ILE A 161 -2.74 0.11 11.68
C ILE A 161 -2.49 1.20 12.71
N LEU A 162 -1.51 2.04 12.41
CA LEU A 162 -0.99 2.96 13.40
C LEU A 162 -1.96 4.16 13.56
N GLU A 163 -2.97 3.99 14.40
CA GLU A 163 -3.75 5.10 14.93
C GLU A 163 -2.90 5.83 15.97
N VAL A 164 -2.25 6.90 15.54
CA VAL A 164 -1.62 7.82 16.48
C VAL A 164 -2.72 8.80 16.91
N PRO A 165 -3.19 8.78 18.18
CA PRO A 165 -4.29 9.64 18.59
C PRO A 165 -3.90 11.10 18.45
N ASN A 166 -4.76 11.90 17.82
CA ASN A 166 -4.56 13.35 17.70
C ASN A 166 -4.49 13.93 19.12
N PRO A 167 -3.34 14.48 19.55
CA PRO A 167 -3.16 14.90 20.94
C PRO A 167 -4.05 16.07 21.33
N GLY A 168 -4.62 16.80 20.36
CA GLY A 168 -5.34 18.04 20.59
C GLY A 168 -4.40 19.16 21.08
N GLY A 169 -4.56 20.37 20.55
CA GLY A 169 -3.76 21.54 20.95
C GLY A 169 -2.44 21.71 20.19
N SER A 170 -1.51 22.48 20.77
CA SER A 170 -0.33 23.15 20.16
C SER A 170 0.81 22.25 19.65
N VAL A 171 0.55 20.97 19.38
CA VAL A 171 1.56 20.02 18.89
C VAL A 171 1.44 19.90 17.37
N GLN A 172 2.55 20.08 16.66
CA GLN A 172 2.60 19.96 15.20
C GLN A 172 2.23 18.54 14.76
N TRP A 173 1.25 18.42 13.87
CA TRP A 173 0.70 17.15 13.39
C TRP A 173 0.27 17.22 11.92
N PRO A 174 0.41 16.15 11.11
CA PRO A 174 -0.07 16.14 9.73
C PRO A 174 -1.59 16.28 9.69
N LYS A 175 -2.11 17.23 8.93
CA LYS A 175 -3.55 17.29 8.63
C LYS A 175 -4.05 15.95 8.08
N GLU A 176 -5.29 15.59 8.41
CA GLU A 176 -5.99 14.47 7.78
C GLU A 176 -5.94 14.62 6.26
N ARG A 177 -5.65 13.53 5.56
CA ARG A 177 -5.32 13.53 4.13
C ARG A 177 -5.57 12.17 3.50
N TRP A 178 -5.89 12.16 2.21
CA TRP A 178 -5.99 10.94 1.40
C TRP A 178 -5.04 11.00 0.21
N GLY A 179 -4.69 9.83 -0.34
CA GLY A 179 -3.77 9.73 -1.47
C GLY A 179 -2.33 10.13 -1.16
N HIS A 180 -1.93 10.12 0.11
CA HIS A 180 -0.56 10.36 0.52
C HIS A 180 0.30 9.13 0.24
N SER A 181 1.60 9.34 0.00
CA SER A 181 2.58 8.26 -0.07
C SER A 181 3.24 8.09 1.28
N SER A 182 3.57 6.86 1.63
CA SER A 182 4.23 6.56 2.88
C SER A 182 5.21 5.40 2.75
N VAL A 183 6.30 5.47 3.51
CA VAL A 183 7.34 4.46 3.49
C VAL A 183 7.99 4.33 4.85
N LEU A 184 8.25 3.08 5.26
CA LEU A 184 9.05 2.79 6.43
C LEU A 184 10.53 3.03 6.09
N ILE A 185 11.18 3.92 6.84
CA ILE A 185 12.63 4.14 6.75
C ILE A 185 13.27 3.77 8.09
N THR A 186 14.43 3.13 8.04
CA THR A 186 15.24 2.88 9.24
C THR A 186 16.34 3.92 9.31
N THR A 187 16.40 4.67 10.42
CA THR A 187 17.49 5.62 10.69
C THR A 187 18.33 5.10 11.86
N SER A 188 19.43 5.79 12.17
CA SER A 188 20.23 5.51 13.37
C SER A 188 19.45 5.60 14.69
N SER A 189 18.29 6.27 14.70
CA SER A 189 17.42 6.39 15.87
C SER A 189 16.24 5.40 15.87
N GLY A 190 16.16 4.48 14.90
CA GLY A 190 15.15 3.43 14.82
C GLY A 190 14.21 3.56 13.60
N PRO A 191 13.12 2.78 13.58
CA PRO A 191 12.15 2.80 12.48
C PRO A 191 11.31 4.08 12.50
N HIS A 192 11.16 4.71 11.35
CA HIS A 192 10.33 5.89 11.15
C HIS A 192 9.40 5.68 9.95
N LEU A 193 8.20 6.23 10.03
CA LEU A 193 7.29 6.30 8.89
C LEU A 193 7.41 7.69 8.25
N LEU A 194 7.92 7.74 7.02
CA LEU A 194 7.92 8.95 6.20
C LEU A 194 6.60 9.03 5.47
N VAL A 195 5.89 10.15 5.58
CA VAL A 195 4.65 10.45 4.87
C VAL A 195 4.88 11.68 4.00
N VAL A 196 4.58 11.56 2.71
CA VAL A 196 4.80 12.61 1.71
C VAL A 196 3.48 12.96 1.05
N GLY A 197 3.13 14.24 1.11
CA GLY A 197 2.04 14.83 0.38
C GLY A 197 0.66 14.26 0.70
N GLY A 198 -0.21 14.31 -0.30
CA GLY A 198 -1.63 13.96 -0.26
C GLY A 198 -2.40 14.83 -1.25
N TYR A 199 -3.69 14.57 -1.46
CA TYR A 199 -4.53 15.44 -2.27
C TYR A 199 -4.52 16.87 -1.70
N ASP A 200 -4.07 17.85 -2.48
CA ASP A 200 -3.87 19.26 -2.09
C ASP A 200 -2.93 19.50 -0.89
N VAL A 201 -2.02 18.55 -0.60
CA VAL A 201 -1.03 18.66 0.47
C VAL A 201 0.38 18.42 -0.07
N TYR A 202 1.30 19.33 0.23
CA TYR A 202 2.70 19.30 -0.25
C TYR A 202 3.74 19.22 0.87
N ASP A 203 3.31 18.89 2.08
CA ASP A 203 4.20 18.74 3.23
C ASP A 203 4.85 17.33 3.28
N VAL A 204 5.84 17.19 4.15
CA VAL A 204 6.51 15.93 4.43
C VAL A 204 6.57 15.75 5.92
N TRP A 205 6.18 14.58 6.41
CA TRP A 205 6.12 14.26 7.82
C TRP A 205 6.91 13.00 8.11
N LEU A 206 7.58 12.99 9.25
CA LEU A 206 8.29 11.83 9.76
C LEU A 206 7.70 11.45 11.11
N LEU A 207 7.24 10.22 11.24
CA LEU A 207 6.78 9.64 12.50
C LEU A 207 7.85 8.73 13.07
N ASP A 208 8.38 9.07 14.23
CA ASP A 208 9.17 8.14 15.03
C ASP A 208 8.21 7.11 15.63
N ILE A 209 8.29 5.86 15.15
CA ILE A 209 7.34 4.79 15.53
C ILE A 209 7.51 4.42 17.00
N ASN A 210 8.75 4.37 17.49
CA ASN A 210 9.04 4.02 18.88
C ASN A 210 8.51 5.10 19.84
N LYS A 211 8.67 6.37 19.48
CA LYS A 211 8.25 7.49 20.32
C LYS A 211 6.80 7.92 20.08
N ARG A 212 6.16 7.43 19.00
CA ARG A 212 4.85 7.87 18.52
C ARG A 212 4.78 9.40 18.35
N LYS A 213 5.84 10.01 17.80
CA LYS A 213 5.95 11.47 17.63
C LYS A 213 6.14 11.86 16.17
N TRP A 214 5.30 12.78 15.70
CA TRP A 214 5.42 13.39 14.38
C TRP A 214 6.41 14.56 14.38
N LYS A 215 7.10 14.71 13.26
CA LYS A 215 7.96 15.84 12.94
C LYS A 215 7.76 16.23 11.48
N GLU A 216 7.34 17.46 11.23
CA GLU A 216 7.33 18.01 9.88
C GLU A 216 8.77 18.21 9.40
N LEU A 217 9.05 17.77 8.18
CA LEU A 217 10.32 17.98 7.51
C LEU A 217 10.20 19.19 6.60
N ILE A 218 10.90 20.26 6.94
CA ILE A 218 11.00 21.45 6.09
C ILE A 218 11.96 21.12 4.93
N MET A 219 11.39 20.80 3.77
CA MET A 219 12.15 20.62 2.54
C MET A 219 12.66 21.99 2.07
N ARG A 220 13.92 22.32 2.40
CA ARG A 220 14.62 23.41 1.71
C ARG A 220 14.93 22.91 0.31
N PHE A 221 14.18 23.38 -0.68
CA PHE A 221 14.54 23.18 -2.08
C PHE A 221 15.96 23.74 -2.30
N ILE A 222 16.96 22.88 -2.33
CA ILE A 222 18.25 23.21 -2.96
C ILE A 222 17.92 23.22 -4.45
N GLY A 223 17.96 24.41 -5.04
CA GLY A 223 17.25 24.76 -6.28
C GLY A 223 17.42 23.74 -7.41
N VAL A 224 16.31 23.06 -7.74
CA VAL A 224 16.13 22.48 -9.07
C VAL A 224 15.32 23.50 -9.86
N ARG A 225 15.95 24.10 -10.87
CA ARG A 225 15.32 25.06 -11.78
C ARG A 225 14.08 24.42 -12.40
N LYS A 226 12.95 25.13 -12.38
CA LYS A 226 11.78 24.87 -13.22
C LYS A 226 12.24 24.66 -14.67
N PHE A 227 12.03 23.47 -15.21
CA PHE A 227 11.86 23.30 -16.64
C PHE A 227 10.35 23.20 -16.89
N ILE A 228 9.79 24.31 -17.35
CA ILE A 228 8.52 24.37 -18.06
C ILE A 228 8.92 24.35 -19.53
N GLY A 229 8.46 23.35 -20.26
CA GLY A 229 8.57 23.20 -21.71
C GLY A 229 7.41 22.33 -22.17
#